data_AF-A0A4S8PNH1-F1
#
_entry.id   AF-A0A4S8PNH1-F1
#
_cell.length_a   1.000
_cell.length_b   1.000
_cell.length_c   1.000
_cell.angle_alpha   90.00
_cell.angle_beta   90.00
_cell.angle_gamma   90.00
#
_symmetry.space_group_name_H-M   'P 1'
#
loop_
_entity.id
_entity.type
_entity.pdbx_description
1 polymer ?
#
loop_
_entity_poly.entity_id
_entity_poly.type
_entity_poly.pdbx_seq_one_letter_code
_entity_poly.pdbx_strand_id
1 'polypeptide(L)'
;MCAVDEAGLDAARGPAPEPRRGDAVRRWIGALFARPWVAPVGILVCVAGAAAGVVATDPTDNTGPSTCLFKLTTGFDCPGCGGTRAFYYLATLNLPEAARHHLMAVFAAPFLVWMFVAWALPRLVARRTWRLPVFHLTPGALTGFLIVWAAFTVARNLPWPPFTFFYV
;
A
#
# COMPACT_ATOMS: atom_id res chain seq x y z
N MET A 1 -45.73 -35.54 -33.63
CA MET A 1 -45.94 -34.24 -32.93
C MET A 1 -46.50 -34.55 -31.54
N CYS A 2 -45.73 -34.34 -30.46
CA CYS A 2 -46.28 -34.32 -29.11
C CYS A 2 -46.58 -32.86 -28.76
N ALA A 3 -47.85 -32.56 -28.47
CA ALA A 3 -48.26 -31.25 -27.97
C ALA A 3 -47.76 -31.12 -26.53
N VAL A 4 -46.82 -30.20 -26.31
CA VAL A 4 -46.38 -29.83 -24.97
C VAL A 4 -47.50 -28.98 -24.38
N ASP A 5 -48.09 -29.44 -23.29
CA ASP A 5 -49.19 -28.76 -22.61
C ASP A 5 -48.66 -27.52 -21.88
N GLU A 6 -48.80 -26.35 -22.50
CA GLU A 6 -48.37 -25.05 -21.98
C GLU A 6 -48.95 -24.76 -20.59
N ALA A 7 -50.12 -25.34 -20.25
CA ALA A 7 -50.75 -25.21 -18.94
C ALA A 7 -49.92 -25.84 -17.80
N GLY A 8 -49.13 -26.87 -18.09
CA GLY A 8 -48.24 -27.50 -17.13
C GLY A 8 -46.97 -26.68 -16.85
N LEU A 9 -46.51 -25.90 -17.83
CA LEU A 9 -45.33 -25.03 -17.68
C LEU A 9 -45.61 -23.82 -16.78
N ASP A 10 -46.82 -23.28 -16.84
CA ASP A 10 -47.20 -22.14 -15.99
C ASP A 10 -47.40 -22.54 -14.53
N ALA A 11 -47.88 -23.76 -14.26
CA ALA A 11 -47.99 -24.29 -12.90
C ALA A 11 -46.62 -24.55 -12.23
N ALA A 12 -45.57 -24.79 -13.03
CA ALA A 12 -44.21 -25.00 -12.54
C ALA A 12 -43.43 -23.70 -12.29
N ARG A 13 -43.92 -22.54 -12.75
CA ARG A 13 -43.32 -21.23 -12.44
C ARG A 13 -43.75 -20.81 -11.04
N GLY A 14 -43.00 -21.27 -10.05
CA GLY A 14 -43.12 -20.77 -8.68
C GLY A 14 -43.01 -19.23 -8.63
N PRO A 15 -43.59 -18.58 -7.60
CA PRO A 15 -43.56 -17.13 -7.48
C PRO A 15 -42.11 -16.62 -7.52
N ALA A 16 -41.89 -15.51 -8.21
CA ALA A 16 -40.58 -14.88 -8.29
C ALA A 16 -40.03 -14.65 -6.88
N PRO A 17 -38.75 -15.00 -6.60
CA PRO A 17 -38.19 -14.85 -5.28
C PRO A 17 -38.31 -13.40 -4.81
N GLU A 18 -38.90 -13.20 -3.64
CA GLU A 18 -39.10 -11.88 -3.06
C GLU A 18 -37.74 -11.21 -2.80
N PRO A 19 -37.53 -9.94 -3.18
CA PRO A 19 -36.25 -9.27 -3.01
C PRO A 19 -35.89 -9.25 -1.52
N ARG A 20 -34.79 -9.93 -1.15
CA ARG A 20 -34.35 -9.98 0.24
C ARG A 20 -33.90 -8.58 0.63
N ARG A 21 -34.23 -8.12 1.84
CA ARG A 21 -33.81 -6.80 2.35
C ARG A 21 -32.29 -6.53 2.22
N GLY A 22 -31.48 -7.60 2.23
CA GLY A 22 -30.03 -7.52 1.99
C GLY A 22 -29.63 -7.21 0.54
N ASP A 23 -30.49 -7.46 -0.44
CA ASP A 23 -30.22 -7.23 -1.86
C ASP A 23 -30.20 -5.73 -2.19
N ALA A 24 -31.06 -4.95 -1.53
CA ALA A 24 -31.06 -3.49 -1.64
C ALA A 24 -29.75 -2.92 -1.08
N VAL A 25 -29.37 -3.29 0.15
CA VAL A 25 -28.13 -2.83 0.79
C VAL A 25 -26.89 -3.23 -0.02
N ARG A 26 -26.85 -4.47 -0.53
CA ARG A 26 -25.78 -4.96 -1.42
C ARG A 26 -25.72 -4.18 -2.73
N ARG A 27 -26.86 -3.83 -3.34
CA ARG A 27 -26.92 -2.98 -4.54
C ARG A 27 -26.38 -1.59 -4.28
N TRP A 28 -26.75 -0.98 -3.15
CA TRP A 28 -26.29 0.35 -2.76
C TRP A 28 -24.77 0.37 -2.49
N ILE A 29 -24.27 -0.61 -1.73
CA ILE A 29 -22.84 -0.79 -1.49
C ILE A 29 -22.09 -1.03 -2.80
N GLY A 30 -22.61 -1.90 -3.67
CA GLY A 30 -22.05 -2.17 -4.99
C GLY A 30 -22.01 -0.92 -5.88
N ALA A 31 -23.06 -0.10 -5.86
CA ALA A 31 -23.12 1.16 -6.60
C ALA A 31 -22.12 2.21 -6.09
N LEU A 32 -21.87 2.24 -4.77
CA LEU A 32 -20.83 3.08 -4.19
C LEU A 32 -19.43 2.60 -4.62
N PHE A 33 -19.12 1.31 -4.50
CA PHE A 33 -17.82 0.76 -4.92
C PHE A 33 -17.62 0.70 -6.45
N ALA A 34 -18.70 0.77 -7.24
CA ALA A 34 -18.62 0.88 -8.70
C ALA A 34 -18.06 2.22 -9.18
N ARG A 35 -18.00 3.24 -8.31
CA ARG A 35 -17.43 4.55 -8.65
C ARG A 35 -15.90 4.47 -8.69
N PRO A 36 -15.25 4.87 -9.81
CA PRO A 36 -13.81 4.71 -9.97
C PRO A 36 -12.98 5.51 -8.95
N TRP A 37 -13.54 6.59 -8.40
CA TRP A 37 -12.89 7.45 -7.40
C TRP A 37 -12.96 6.94 -5.96
N VAL A 38 -13.85 5.98 -5.64
CA VAL A 38 -13.98 5.46 -4.27
C VAL A 38 -12.75 4.66 -3.86
N ALA A 39 -12.16 3.89 -4.77
CA ALA A 39 -10.95 3.12 -4.50
C ALA A 39 -9.73 4.00 -4.15
N PRO A 40 -9.32 5.01 -4.95
CA PRO A 40 -8.18 5.85 -4.60
C PRO A 40 -8.43 6.72 -3.37
N VAL A 41 -9.65 7.24 -3.18
CA VAL A 41 -9.99 8.02 -1.97
C VAL A 41 -9.96 7.14 -0.72
N GLY A 42 -10.50 5.92 -0.80
CA GLY A 42 -10.45 4.97 0.32
C GLY A 42 -9.02 4.64 0.73
N ILE A 43 -8.12 4.41 -0.24
CA ILE A 43 -6.70 4.18 0.04
C ILE A 43 -6.06 5.40 0.71
N LEU A 44 -6.31 6.62 0.20
CA LEU A 44 -5.76 7.85 0.81
C LEU A 44 -6.25 8.03 2.26
N VAL A 45 -7.53 7.79 2.52
CA VAL A 45 -8.10 7.88 3.87
C VAL A 45 -7.45 6.85 4.80
N CYS A 46 -7.27 5.61 4.35
CA CYS A 46 -6.60 4.58 5.13
C CYS A 46 -5.13 4.94 5.44
N VAL A 47 -4.38 5.40 4.43
CA VAL A 47 -2.97 5.79 4.60
C VAL A 47 -2.86 7.00 5.54
N ALA A 48 -3.72 8.01 5.37
CA ALA A 48 -3.75 9.18 6.24
C ALA A 48 -4.12 8.81 7.68
N GLY A 49 -5.08 7.90 7.88
CA GLY A 49 -5.44 7.39 9.20
C GLY A 49 -4.29 6.63 9.87
N ALA A 50 -3.59 5.78 9.13
CA ALA A 50 -2.39 5.09 9.62
C ALA A 50 -1.26 6.08 9.96
N ALA A 51 -1.02 7.09 9.11
CA ALA A 51 -0.05 8.15 9.37
C ALA A 51 -0.38 8.94 10.63
N ALA A 52 -1.64 9.34 10.80
CA ALA A 52 -2.09 10.04 12.00
C ALA A 52 -1.92 9.18 13.25
N GLY A 53 -2.23 7.88 13.17
CA GLY A 53 -2.01 6.94 14.27
C GLY A 53 -0.53 6.83 14.65
N VAL A 54 0.36 6.70 13.66
CA VAL A 54 1.80 6.66 13.90
C VAL A 54 2.31 7.96 14.51
N VAL A 55 1.88 9.12 13.98
CA VAL A 55 2.28 10.42 14.51
C VAL A 55 1.78 10.62 15.95
N ALA A 56 0.58 10.16 16.26
CA ALA A 56 0.03 10.23 17.61
C ALA A 56 0.78 9.34 18.63
N THR A 57 1.38 8.25 18.17
CA THR A 57 2.14 7.32 19.03
C THR A 57 3.61 7.69 19.25
N ASP A 58 4.10 8.74 18.58
CA ASP A 58 5.51 9.18 18.54
C ASP A 58 6.54 8.03 18.66
N PRO A 59 6.83 7.30 17.58
CA PRO A 59 7.79 6.21 17.59
C PRO A 59 9.26 6.68 17.71
N THR A 60 9.51 8.00 17.83
CA THR A 60 10.86 8.58 17.89
C THR A 60 11.41 8.67 19.31
N ASP A 61 10.58 8.48 20.34
CA ASP A 61 11.03 8.37 21.72
C ASP A 61 11.92 7.14 21.90
N ASN A 62 13.24 7.37 21.89
CA ASN A 62 14.28 6.34 21.98
C ASN A 62 14.64 5.98 23.44
N THR A 63 13.69 6.12 24.36
CA THR A 63 13.91 5.94 25.80
C THR A 63 13.97 4.47 26.24
N GLY A 64 13.79 3.52 25.31
CA GLY A 64 13.83 2.08 25.59
C GLY A 64 14.69 1.27 24.60
N PRO A 65 15.04 0.02 24.97
CA PRO A 65 15.76 -0.90 24.09
C PRO A 65 15.02 -1.12 22.77
N SER A 66 15.77 -1.35 21.69
CA SER A 66 15.17 -1.55 20.36
C SER A 66 14.15 -2.68 20.39
N THR A 67 12.91 -2.42 19.97
CA THR A 67 11.84 -3.43 19.89
C THR A 67 12.03 -4.45 18.76
N CYS A 68 13.08 -4.30 17.96
CA CYS A 68 13.37 -5.21 16.86
C CYS A 68 14.05 -6.49 17.38
N LEU A 69 13.33 -7.61 17.35
CA LEU A 69 13.84 -8.91 17.78
C LEU A 69 15.12 -9.30 17.04
N PHE A 70 15.21 -9.02 15.73
CA PHE A 70 16.39 -9.32 14.93
C PHE A 70 17.64 -8.57 15.40
N LYS A 71 17.50 -7.30 15.77
CA LYS A 71 18.59 -6.52 16.34
C LYS A 71 19.02 -7.05 17.70
N LEU A 72 18.05 -7.46 18.52
CA LEU A 72 18.31 -8.07 19.83
C LEU A 72 19.01 -9.44 19.73
N THR A 73 18.67 -10.26 18.74
CA THR A 73 19.23 -11.62 18.59
C THR A 73 20.56 -11.64 17.85
N THR A 74 20.73 -10.78 16.85
CA THR A 74 21.84 -10.86 15.89
C THR A 74 22.81 -9.69 16.01
N GLY A 75 22.41 -8.59 16.66
CA GLY A 75 23.21 -7.36 16.75
C GLY A 75 23.31 -6.56 15.45
N PHE A 76 22.81 -7.10 14.33
CA PHE A 76 22.85 -6.46 13.01
C PHE A 76 21.54 -5.72 12.71
N ASP A 77 21.67 -4.60 11.98
CA ASP A 77 20.52 -3.86 11.48
C ASP A 77 19.99 -4.53 10.20
N CYS A 78 18.74 -5.00 10.28
CA CYS A 78 18.00 -5.56 9.17
C CYS A 78 17.65 -4.49 8.12
N PRO A 79 17.41 -4.86 6.84
CA PRO A 79 17.09 -3.90 5.78
C PRO A 79 15.82 -3.07 6.02
N GLY A 80 14.92 -3.54 6.90
CA GLY A 80 13.69 -2.84 7.29
C GLY A 80 13.76 -2.13 8.66
N CYS A 81 14.91 -2.18 9.32
CA CYS A 81 15.08 -1.64 10.67
C CYS A 81 15.00 -0.10 10.63
N GLY A 82 14.12 0.48 11.46
CA GLY A 82 13.83 1.92 11.48
C GLY A 82 12.74 2.39 10.51
N GLY A 83 12.04 1.49 9.82
CA GLY A 83 11.00 1.85 8.84
C GLY A 83 9.83 2.65 9.43
N THR A 84 9.39 2.35 10.66
CA THR A 84 8.33 3.10 11.35
C THR A 84 8.76 4.52 11.70
N ARG A 85 10.00 4.71 12.18
CA ARG A 85 10.58 6.03 12.43
C ARG A 85 10.78 6.83 11.14
N ALA A 86 11.25 6.19 10.08
CA ALA A 86 11.37 6.83 8.78
C ALA A 86 10.00 7.24 8.22
N PHE A 87 8.95 6.43 8.42
CA PHE A 87 7.58 6.78 8.03
C PHE A 87 7.05 7.97 8.84
N TYR A 88 7.32 8.03 10.15
CA TYR A 88 7.01 9.20 10.97
C TYR A 88 7.69 10.45 10.42
N TYR A 89 9.00 10.41 10.17
CA TYR A 89 9.73 11.56 9.63
C TYR A 89 9.29 11.95 8.21
N LEU A 90 8.88 10.98 7.37
CA LEU A 90 8.26 11.27 6.07
C LEU A 90 6.89 11.95 6.24
N ALA A 91 6.09 11.51 7.20
CA ALA A 91 4.79 12.10 7.50
C ALA A 91 4.91 13.52 8.09
N THR A 92 5.97 13.80 8.87
CA THR A 92 6.28 15.12 9.42
C THR A 92 7.15 15.99 8.50
N LEU A 93 7.41 15.57 7.25
CA LEU A 93 8.22 16.29 6.26
C LEU A 93 9.70 16.52 6.64
N ASN A 94 10.24 15.73 7.57
CA ASN A 94 11.65 15.76 7.95
C ASN A 94 12.47 14.73 7.16
N LEU A 95 12.81 15.08 5.91
CA LEU A 95 13.59 14.22 5.01
C LEU A 95 14.99 13.83 5.53
N PRO A 96 15.81 14.72 6.14
CA PRO A 96 17.15 14.34 6.57
C PRO A 96 17.11 13.31 7.70
N GLU A 97 16.18 13.42 8.65
CA GLU A 97 16.00 12.40 9.68
C GLU A 97 15.40 11.11 9.13
N ALA A 98 14.45 11.20 8.18
CA ALA A 98 13.94 10.00 7.50
C ALA A 98 15.04 9.21 6.78
N ALA A 99 15.99 9.91 6.14
CA ALA A 99 17.08 9.30 5.39
C ALA A 99 18.10 8.59 6.31
N ARG A 100 18.36 9.15 7.50
CA ARG A 100 19.19 8.51 8.55
C ARG A 100 18.59 7.18 8.99
N HIS A 101 17.27 7.15 9.17
CA HIS A 101 16.58 5.98 9.71
C HIS A 101 16.29 4.92 8.65
N HIS A 102 15.97 5.30 7.41
CA HIS A 102 15.71 4.36 6.33
C HIS A 102 15.82 5.00 4.93
N LEU A 103 17.05 5.19 4.43
CA LEU A 103 17.31 5.78 3.11
C LEU A 103 16.50 5.12 1.98
N MET A 104 16.36 3.79 1.99
CA MET A 104 15.58 3.08 0.97
C MET A 104 14.09 3.41 0.99
N ALA A 105 13.52 3.76 2.15
CA ALA A 105 12.12 4.14 2.25
C ALA A 105 11.92 5.55 1.67
N VAL A 106 12.85 6.46 1.96
CA VAL A 106 12.88 7.81 1.38
C VAL A 106 13.04 7.74 -0.14
N PHE A 107 13.91 6.85 -0.64
CA PHE A 107 14.09 6.65 -2.07
C PHE A 107 12.88 5.99 -2.73
N ALA A 108 12.25 5.00 -2.09
CA ALA A 108 11.07 4.31 -2.62
C ALA A 108 9.79 5.16 -2.57
N ALA A 109 9.68 6.07 -1.59
CA ALA A 109 8.52 6.94 -1.41
C ALA A 109 8.06 7.68 -2.68
N PRO A 110 8.92 8.41 -3.43
CA PRO A 110 8.50 9.08 -4.66
C PRO A 110 8.01 8.10 -5.74
N PHE A 111 8.59 6.91 -5.86
CA PHE A 111 8.14 5.90 -6.81
C PHE A 111 6.76 5.34 -6.44
N LEU A 112 6.52 5.10 -5.15
CA LEU A 112 5.21 4.66 -4.66
C LEU A 112 4.14 5.73 -4.88
N VAL A 113 4.46 6.99 -4.59
CA VAL A 113 3.58 8.13 -4.86
C VAL A 113 3.31 8.25 -6.36
N TRP A 114 4.34 8.15 -7.21
CA TRP A 114 4.18 8.17 -8.65
C TRP A 114 3.28 7.04 -9.16
N MET A 115 3.51 5.81 -8.70
CA MET A 115 2.70 4.65 -9.07
C MET A 115 1.24 4.82 -8.63
N PHE A 116 1.01 5.33 -7.42
CA PHE A 116 -0.32 5.64 -6.92
C PHE A 116 -0.99 6.72 -7.77
N VAL A 117 -0.31 7.82 -8.07
CA VAL A 117 -0.84 8.90 -8.91
C VAL A 117 -1.11 8.41 -10.33
N ALA A 118 -0.18 7.67 -10.93
CA ALA A 118 -0.34 7.08 -12.26
C ALA A 118 -1.56 6.16 -12.35
N TRP A 119 -1.86 5.43 -11.27
CA TRP A 119 -3.02 4.55 -11.17
C TRP A 119 -4.32 5.27 -10.78
N ALA A 120 -4.25 6.27 -9.90
CA ALA A 120 -5.41 6.99 -9.35
C ALA A 120 -5.91 8.11 -10.26
N LEU A 121 -5.02 8.82 -10.96
CA LEU A 121 -5.34 9.98 -11.78
C LEU A 121 -6.35 9.68 -12.90
N PRO A 122 -6.24 8.55 -13.65
CA PRO A 122 -7.24 8.18 -14.65
C PRO A 122 -8.62 7.84 -14.05
N ARG A 123 -8.66 7.43 -12.78
CA ARG A 123 -9.89 7.06 -12.06
C ARG A 123 -10.60 8.25 -11.41
N LEU A 124 -9.85 9.30 -11.09
CA LEU A 124 -10.36 10.54 -10.50
C LEU A 124 -10.78 11.56 -11.57
N VAL A 125 -10.09 11.61 -12.71
CA VAL A 125 -10.34 12.60 -13.77
C VAL A 125 -10.73 11.88 -15.05
N ALA A 126 -12.04 11.65 -15.23
CA ALA A 126 -12.64 10.92 -16.35
C ALA A 126 -12.36 11.49 -17.75
N ARG A 127 -11.67 12.64 -17.88
CA ARG A 127 -11.45 13.36 -19.15
C ARG A 127 -10.01 13.37 -19.67
N ARG A 128 -9.05 12.67 -19.03
CA ARG A 128 -7.65 12.70 -19.48
C ARG A 128 -7.15 11.32 -19.90
N THR A 129 -7.01 11.13 -21.20
CA THR A 129 -6.38 10.01 -21.93
C THR A 129 -4.86 9.92 -21.71
N TRP A 130 -4.34 10.46 -20.61
CA TRP A 130 -2.93 10.27 -20.24
C TRP A 130 -2.76 8.86 -19.68
N ARG A 131 -2.42 7.92 -20.56
CA ARG A 131 -1.81 6.65 -20.15
C ARG A 131 -0.41 6.98 -19.64
N LEU A 132 -0.29 7.29 -18.35
CA LEU A 132 1.02 7.35 -17.71
C LEU A 132 1.71 5.99 -17.94
N PRO A 133 3.00 5.98 -18.34
CA PRO A 133 3.72 4.75 -18.59
C PRO A 133 3.66 3.91 -17.33
N VAL A 134 2.97 2.77 -17.42
CA VAL A 134 2.89 1.81 -16.32
C VAL A 134 4.28 1.20 -16.21
N PHE A 135 4.91 1.36 -15.04
CA PHE A 135 6.20 0.74 -14.79
C PHE A 135 6.02 -0.78 -14.85
N HIS A 136 6.47 -1.40 -15.94
CA HIS A 136 6.59 -2.83 -16.00
C HIS A 136 7.81 -3.22 -15.17
N LEU A 137 7.58 -3.91 -14.06
CA LEU A 137 8.64 -4.56 -13.30
C LEU A 137 9.22 -5.68 -14.17
N THR A 138 10.19 -5.34 -15.00
CA THR A 138 10.95 -6.33 -15.76
C THR A 138 11.81 -7.14 -14.78
N PRO A 139 12.09 -8.42 -15.07
CA PRO A 139 13.00 -9.22 -14.26
C PRO A 139 14.35 -8.53 -14.01
N GLY A 140 14.85 -7.77 -14.99
CA GLY A 140 16.07 -6.95 -14.85
C GLY A 140 15.93 -5.82 -13.83
N ALA A 141 14.79 -5.12 -13.80
CA ALA A 141 14.53 -4.09 -12.80
C ALA A 141 14.43 -4.68 -11.38
N LEU A 142 13.79 -5.87 -11.25
CA LEU A 142 13.73 -6.59 -9.98
C LEU A 142 15.11 -7.04 -9.51
N THR A 143 15.92 -7.63 -10.39
CA THR A 143 17.30 -8.02 -10.07
C THR A 143 18.14 -6.81 -9.66
N GLY A 144 18.04 -5.70 -10.40
CA GLY A 144 18.72 -4.45 -10.05
C GLY A 144 18.31 -3.92 -8.67
N PHE A 145 17.00 -3.93 -8.38
CA PHE A 145 16.49 -3.57 -7.06
C PHE A 145 17.06 -4.47 -5.96
N LEU A 146 17.08 -5.80 -6.16
CA LEU A 146 17.64 -6.75 -5.19
C LEU A 146 19.15 -6.55 -4.97
N ILE A 147 19.91 -6.26 -6.03
CA ILE A 147 21.35 -5.95 -5.92
C ILE A 147 21.56 -4.68 -5.10
N VAL A 148 20.82 -3.61 -5.41
CA VAL A 148 20.90 -2.35 -4.66
C VAL A 148 20.48 -2.56 -3.20
N TRP A 149 19.46 -3.39 -2.97
CA TRP A 149 18.97 -3.71 -1.63
C TRP A 149 20.00 -4.50 -0.80
N ALA A 150 20.65 -5.50 -1.42
CA ALA A 150 21.74 -6.24 -0.80
C ALA A 150 22.95 -5.32 -0.52
N ALA A 151 23.34 -4.50 -1.49
CA ALA A 151 24.44 -3.54 -1.32
C ALA A 151 24.17 -2.54 -0.19
N PHE A 152 22.94 -2.02 -0.07
CA PHE A 152 22.54 -1.15 1.02
C PHE A 152 22.58 -1.85 2.38
N THR A 153 22.15 -3.12 2.43
CA THR A 153 22.23 -3.93 3.65
C THR A 153 23.69 -4.07 4.12
N VAL A 154 24.61 -4.33 3.19
CA VAL A 154 26.04 -4.43 3.51
C VAL A 154 26.60 -3.06 3.92
N ALA A 155 26.30 -2.01 3.17
CA ALA A 155 26.78 -0.66 3.46
C ALA A 155 26.30 -0.14 4.82
N ARG A 156 25.08 -0.47 5.23
CA ARG A 156 24.51 -0.05 6.52
C ARG A 156 25.14 -0.77 7.72
N ASN A 157 25.64 -1.99 7.52
CA ASN A 157 26.28 -2.80 8.57
C ASN A 157 27.80 -2.57 8.64
N LEU A 158 28.34 -1.59 7.90
CA LEU A 158 29.77 -1.34 7.78
C LEU A 158 30.25 -0.37 8.89
N PRO A 159 31.19 -0.78 9.76
CA PRO A 159 31.54 -0.02 10.96
C PRO A 159 32.54 1.14 10.75
N TRP A 160 32.86 1.51 9.50
CA TRP A 160 33.81 2.58 9.20
C TRP A 160 33.11 3.86 8.68
N PRO A 161 33.64 5.07 8.98
CA PRO A 161 33.10 6.33 8.44
C PRO A 161 33.17 6.34 6.90
N PRO A 162 32.18 6.87 6.16
CA PRO A 162 30.98 7.63 6.61
C PRO A 162 29.73 6.76 6.87
N PHE A 163 29.84 5.42 6.82
CA PHE A 163 28.69 4.51 6.89
C PHE A 163 28.13 4.32 8.32
N THR A 164 28.90 4.71 9.33
CA THR A 164 28.44 4.83 10.72
C THR A 164 27.23 5.75 10.88
N PHE A 165 26.95 6.63 9.92
CA PHE A 165 25.77 7.51 9.93
C PHE A 165 24.43 6.77 9.76
N PHE A 166 24.45 5.53 9.24
CA PHE A 166 23.26 4.70 9.05
C PHE A 166 23.07 3.63 10.13
N TYR A 167 24.03 3.53 11.06
CA TYR A 167 23.97 2.65 12.22
C TYR A 167 23.06 3.31 13.26
N VAL A 168 21.92 2.67 13.55
CA VAL A 168 20.96 3.12 14.60
C VAL A 168 21.08 2.15 15.78
#